data_AF-A0A949UV53-F1
#
_entry.id   AF-A0A949UV53-F1
#
_cell.length_a   1.000
_cell.length_b   1.000
_cell.length_c   1.000
_cell.angle_alpha   90.00
_cell.angle_beta   90.00
_cell.angle_gamma   90.00
#
_symmetry.space_group_name_H-M   'P 1'
#
loop_
_entity.id
_entity.type
_entity.pdbx_description
1 polymer ?
#
loop_
_entity_poly.entity_id
_entity_poly.type
_entity_poly.pdbx_seq_one_letter_code
_entity_poly.pdbx_strand_id
1 'polypeptide(L)' 'AVGKEREEMKRMADIFRGRIIDVTDKSYTIEVTGDATKNDAFLQAIDRSAILETVRTGACGIGRGERILRV' A
#
# COMPACT_ATOMS: atom_id res chain seq x y z
N ALA A 1 -9.88 16.23 3.98
CA ALA A 1 -10.73 15.32 3.20
C ALA A 1 -12.10 15.20 3.86
N VAL A 2 -13.14 15.73 3.22
CA VAL A 2 -14.55 15.58 3.63
C VAL A 2 -14.94 14.11 3.45
N GLY A 3 -15.88 13.58 4.25
CA GLY A 3 -16.11 12.14 4.46
C GLY A 3 -16.10 11.21 3.23
N LYS A 4 -16.51 11.68 2.05
CA LYS A 4 -16.55 10.87 0.82
C LYS A 4 -15.17 10.40 0.34
N GLU A 5 -14.16 11.26 0.35
CA GLU A 5 -12.78 10.91 -0.03
C GLU A 5 -12.17 9.91 0.95
N ARG A 6 -12.49 10.06 2.24
CA ARG A 6 -12.04 9.15 3.29
C ARG A 6 -12.60 7.75 3.13
N GLU A 7 -13.89 7.64 2.81
CA GLU A 7 -14.51 6.36 2.54
C GLU A 7 -13.93 5.70 1.29
N GLU A 8 -13.67 6.48 0.24
CA GLU A 8 -13.08 5.97 -0.99
C GLU A 8 -11.67 5.44 -0.73
N MET A 9 -10.87 6.17 0.04
CA MET A 9 -9.51 5.74 0.37
C MET A 9 -9.48 4.50 1.27
N LYS A 10 -10.46 4.38 2.18
CA LYS A 10 -10.67 3.16 2.97
C LYS A 10 -11.06 1.97 2.07
N ARG A 11 -12.00 2.15 1.14
CA ARG A 11 -12.37 1.10 0.16
C ARG A 11 -11.17 0.67 -0.67
N MET A 12 -10.34 1.61 -1.12
CA MET A 12 -9.12 1.30 -1.88
C MET A 12 -8.14 0.48 -1.05
N ALA A 13 -7.92 0.84 0.21
CA ALA A 13 -7.11 0.02 1.12
C ALA A 13 -7.69 -1.40 1.26
N ASP A 14 -9.00 -1.53 1.48
CA ASP A 14 -9.66 -2.83 1.64
C ASP A 14 -9.56 -3.72 0.38
N ILE A 15 -9.80 -3.16 -0.81
CA ILE A 15 -9.70 -3.86 -2.11
C ILE A 15 -8.29 -4.43 -2.31
N PHE A 16 -7.26 -3.65 -1.99
CA PHE A 16 -5.87 -4.06 -2.10
C PHE A 16 -5.37 -4.85 -0.90
N ARG A 17 -6.23 -5.16 0.08
CA ARG A 17 -5.87 -5.81 1.34
C ARG A 17 -4.72 -5.06 2.06
N GLY A 18 -4.71 -3.74 1.93
CA GLY A 18 -3.87 -2.83 2.67
C GLY A 18 -4.42 -2.59 4.08
N ARG A 19 -3.63 -1.90 4.89
CA ARG A 19 -3.97 -1.56 6.27
C ARG A 19 -3.76 -0.08 6.48
N ILE A 20 -4.78 0.59 7.01
CA ILE A 20 -4.62 1.96 7.50
C ILE A 20 -3.89 1.86 8.85
N ILE A 21 -2.66 2.35 8.92
CA ILE A 21 -1.79 2.27 10.10
C ILE A 21 -1.76 3.58 10.91
N ASP A 22 -2.16 4.69 10.29
CA ASP A 22 -2.31 5.98 10.97
C ASP A 22 -3.46 6.80 10.36
N VAL A 23 -4.11 7.60 11.20
CA VAL A 23 -5.28 8.42 10.88
C VAL A 23 -5.15 9.78 11.55
N THR A 24 -5.21 10.84 10.75
CA THR A 24 -5.37 12.22 11.24
C THR A 24 -6.61 12.86 10.62
N ASP A 25 -6.97 14.08 11.02
CA ASP A 25 -8.04 14.86 10.39
C ASP A 25 -7.77 15.21 8.92
N LYS A 26 -6.51 15.12 8.48
CA LYS A 26 -6.08 15.52 7.14
C LYS A 26 -5.56 14.38 6.28
N SER A 27 -5.12 13.26 6.86
CA SER A 27 -4.42 12.19 6.14
C SER A 27 -4.73 10.79 6.65
N TYR A 28 -4.39 9.81 5.83
CA TYR A 28 -4.23 8.41 6.20
C TYR A 28 -2.84 7.94 5.79
N THR A 29 -2.24 7.08 6.61
CA THR A 29 -1.07 6.30 6.22
C THR A 29 -1.50 4.88 5.96
N ILE A 30 -1.25 4.38 4.76
CA ILE A 30 -1.72 3.07 4.30
C ILE A 30 -0.51 2.18 4.00
N GLU A 31 -0.41 1.08 4.72
CA GLU A 31 0.52 -0.01 4.42
C GLU A 31 -0.10 -0.94 3.38
N VAL A 32 0.62 -1.21 2.29
CA VAL A 32 0.24 -2.21 1.29
C VAL A 32 1.41 -3.16 1.09
N THR A 33 1.11 -4.47 1.13
CA THR A 33 2.09 -5.52 0.88
C THR A 33 1.63 -6.40 -0.29
N GLY A 34 2.57 -6.73 -1.15
CA GLY A 34 2.35 -7.50 -2.36
C GLY A 34 3.59 -7.56 -3.24
N ASP A 35 3.44 -8.23 -4.37
CA ASP A 35 4.40 -8.11 -5.46
C ASP A 35 4.44 -6.69 -6.04
N ALA A 36 5.45 -6.42 -6.88
CA ALA A 36 5.62 -5.11 -7.49
C ALA A 36 4.37 -4.68 -8.27
N THR A 37 3.77 -5.58 -9.03
CA THR A 37 2.59 -5.32 -9.86
C THR A 37 1.39 -4.87 -9.04
N LYS A 38 1.09 -5.53 -7.91
CA LYS A 38 0.02 -5.15 -7.01
C LYS A 38 0.25 -3.77 -6.40
N ASN A 39 1.47 -3.52 -5.92
CA ASN A 39 1.82 -2.25 -5.29
C ASN A 39 1.77 -1.10 -6.31
N ASP A 40 2.19 -1.33 -7.56
CA ASP A 40 2.10 -0.35 -8.63
C ASP A 40 0.65 -0.08 -9.03
N ALA A 41 -0.18 -1.13 -9.10
CA ALA A 41 -1.62 -1.00 -9.37
C ALA A 41 -2.33 -0.19 -8.27
N PHE A 42 -1.94 -0.34 -7.01
CA PHE A 42 -2.48 0.48 -5.92
C PHE A 42 -2.18 1.97 -6.13
N LEU A 43 -0.94 2.29 -6.46
CA LEU A 43 -0.52 3.68 -6.74
C LEU A 43 -1.19 4.27 -7.99
N GLN A 44 -1.49 3.45 -8.99
CA GLN A 44 -2.20 3.88 -10.20
C GLN A 44 -3.70 4.08 -9.98
N ALA A 45 -4.29 3.36 -9.02
CA ALA A 45 -5.72 3.43 -8.74
C ALA A 45 -6.10 4.61 -7.82
N ILE A 46 -5.10 5.28 -7.21
CA ILE A 46 -5.29 6.47 -6.40
C ILE A 46 -4.91 7.70 -7.23
N ASP A 47 -5.66 8.79 -7.09
CA ASP A 47 -5.29 10.08 -7.67
C ASP A 47 -3.92 10.52 -7.13
N ARG A 48 -2.96 10.78 -8.03
CA ARG A 48 -1.61 11.22 -7.67
C ARG A 48 -1.60 12.51 -6.84
N SER A 49 -2.60 13.39 -7.01
CA SER A 49 -2.72 14.62 -6.23
C SER A 49 -3.10 14.36 -4.76
N ALA A 50 -3.66 13.19 -4.45
CA ALA A 50 -4.00 12.78 -3.08
C ALA A 50 -2.82 12.14 -2.33
N ILE A 51 -1.72 11.83 -3.03
CA ILE A 51 -0.54 11.19 -2.45
C ILE A 51 0.38 12.28 -1.88
N LEU A 52 0.49 12.33 -0.55
CA LEU A 52 1.38 13.27 0.13
C LEU A 52 2.84 12.80 0.06
N GLU A 53 3.08 11.51 0.28
CA GLU A 53 4.39 10.89 0.23
C GLU A 53 4.27 9.37 0.00
N THR A 54 5.36 8.75 -0.47
CA THR A 54 5.47 7.30 -0.64
C THR A 54 6.83 6.80 -0.20
N VAL A 55 6.85 5.70 0.56
CA VAL A 55 8.07 4.98 0.94
C VAL A 55 7.93 3.55 0.47
N ARG A 56 8.95 3.01 -0.21
CA ARG A 56 8.97 1.62 -0.71
C ARG A 56 10.27 0.94 -0.34
N THR A 57 10.17 -0.28 0.15
CA THR A 57 11.32 -1.12 0.54
C THR A 57 12.06 -1.74 -0.65
N GLY A 58 11.44 -1.74 -1.84
CA GLY A 58 11.88 -2.55 -2.96
C GLY A 58 11.49 -4.02 -2.81
N ALA A 59 11.97 -4.87 -3.73
CA ALA A 59 11.68 -6.29 -3.71
C ALA A 59 12.53 -7.01 -2.68
N CYS A 60 11.90 -7.81 -1.82
CA CYS A 60 12.56 -8.78 -0.96
C CYS A 60 12.02 -10.18 -1.29
N GLY A 61 12.90 -11.17 -1.35
CA GLY A 61 12.53 -12.52 -1.76
C GLY A 61 13.33 -13.58 -1.02
N ILE A 62 12.69 -14.73 -0.83
CA ILE A 62 13.29 -15.95 -0.31
C ILE A 62 13.01 -17.10 -1.28
N GLY A 63 13.95 -18.03 -1.41
CA GLY A 63 13.73 -19.27 -2.14
C GLY A 63 12.56 -20.05 -1.50
N ARG A 64 11.72 -20.65 -2.35
CA ARG A 64 10.64 -21.53 -1.89
C ARG A 64 11.13 -22.98 -1.82
N GLY A 65 10.51 -23.77 -0.95
CA GLY A 65 10.84 -25.18 -0.78
C GLY A 65 12.22 -25.37 -0.18
N GLU A 66 12.99 -26.31 -0.73
CA GLU A 66 14.31 -26.69 -0.20
C GLU A 66 15.43 -25.70 -0.55
N ARG A 67 15.14 -24.65 -1.34
CA ARG A 67 16.14 -23.67 -1.79
C ARG A 67 16.37 -22.60 -0.71
N ILE A 68 17.47 -22.75 0.02
CA ILE A 68 17.83 -21.87 1.15
C ILE A 68 19.13 -21.10 0.83
N LEU A 69 19.11 -19.78 1.00
CA LEU A 69 20.33 -18.96 1.02
C LEU A 69 20.94 -19.05 2.42
N ARG A 70 22.11 -19.66 2.55
CA ARG A 70 22.85 -19.74 3.82
C ARG A 70 23.82 -18.57 3.92
N VAL A 71 24.00 -18.08 5.15
CA VAL A 71 25.03 -17.10 5.51
C VAL A 71 26.35 -17.82 5.71
#